data_AF-A0A6V8KZQ1-F1
#
_entry.id   AF-A0A6V8KZQ1-F1
#
_cell.length_a   1.000
_cell.length_b   1.000
_cell.length_c   1.000
_cell.angle_alpha   90.00
_cell.angle_beta   90.00
_cell.angle_gamma   90.00
#
_symmetry.space_group_name_H-M   'P 1'
#
loop_
_entity.id
_entity.type
_entity.pdbx_description
1 polymer ?
#
loop_
_entity_poly.entity_id
_entity_poly.type
_entity_poly.pdbx_seq_one_letter_code
_entity_poly.pdbx_strand_id
1 'polypeptide(L)' 'MVADPEKEGQALCDFLGVRWEPAMLEYGRFEHGAIKAGLGDWTQRIRSGRVQPPRQLPPATDLPDGLRAVAEDWGYV' A
#
# COMPACT_ATOMS: atom_id res chain seq x y z
N MET A 1 2.77 1.15 6.80
CA MET A 1 2.51 0.15 5.75
C MET A 1 3.61 0.07 4.68
N VAL A 2 3.70 0.96 3.68
CA VAL A 2 4.69 0.80 2.59
C VAL A 2 6.15 1.18 2.95
N ALA A 3 6.37 1.80 4.12
CA ALA A 3 7.71 2.12 4.60
C ALA A 3 8.49 0.89 5.12
N ASP A 4 7.76 -0.12 5.62
CA ASP A 4 8.30 -1.39 6.07
C ASP A 4 7.28 -2.50 5.74
N PRO A 5 7.22 -2.94 4.47
CA PRO A 5 6.19 -3.86 4.02
C PRO A 5 6.29 -5.25 4.66
N GLU A 6 7.47 -5.65 5.13
CA GLU A 6 7.67 -6.94 5.80
C GLU A 6 7.02 -6.94 7.18
N LYS A 7 7.36 -5.95 8.02
CA LYS A 7 6.78 -5.81 9.36
C LYS A 7 5.25 -5.76 9.30
N GLU A 8 4.73 -5.00 8.36
CA GLU A 8 3.29 -4.75 8.21
C GLU A 8 2.58 -5.98 7.64
N GLY A 9 3.23 -6.70 6.72
CA GLY A 9 2.74 -7.99 6.21
C GLY A 9 2.69 -9.06 7.30
N GLN A 10 3.70 -9.13 8.17
CA GLN A 10 3.72 -10.03 9.33
C GLN A 10 2.58 -9.70 10.30
N ALA A 11 2.44 -8.43 10.70
CA ALA A 11 1.37 -7.99 11.59
C ALA A 11 -0.04 -8.28 11.02
N LEU A 12 -0.21 -8.12 9.70
CA LEU A 12 -1.46 -8.47 9.03
C LEU A 12 -1.72 -9.99 9.04
N CYS A 13 -0.71 -10.81 8.79
CA CYS A 13 -0.83 -12.26 8.84
C CYS A 13 -1.19 -12.75 10.24
N ASP A 14 -0.56 -12.17 11.27
CA ASP A 14 -0.85 -12.46 12.67
C ASP A 14 -2.29 -12.11 13.03
N PHE A 15 -2.77 -10.94 12.59
CA PHE A 15 -4.16 -10.52 12.78
C PHE A 15 -5.16 -11.49 12.09
N LEU A 16 -4.83 -11.97 10.90
CA LEU A 16 -5.66 -12.90 10.13
C LEU A 16 -5.51 -14.36 10.59
N GLY A 17 -4.55 -14.67 11.47
CA GLY A 17 -4.25 -16.03 11.91
C GLY A 17 -3.66 -16.92 10.82
N VAL A 18 -2.98 -16.35 9.83
CA VAL A 18 -2.32 -17.08 8.73
C VAL A 18 -0.80 -16.99 8.85
N ARG A 19 -0.08 -17.95 8.25
CA ARG A 19 1.38 -17.93 8.25
C ARG A 19 1.90 -16.89 7.26
N TRP A 20 2.81 -16.03 7.71
CA TRP A 20 3.56 -15.14 6.83
C TRP A 20 4.69 -15.89 6.08
N GLU A 21 4.92 -15.48 4.83
CA GLU A 21 6.05 -15.94 4.01
C GLU A 21 6.72 -14.73 3.31
N PRO A 22 8.07 -14.65 3.26
CA PRO A 22 8.78 -13.55 2.59
C PRO A 22 8.33 -13.34 1.13
N ALA A 23 7.98 -14.44 0.48
CA ALA A 23 7.54 -14.45 -0.90
C ALA A 23 6.20 -13.69 -1.10
N MET A 24 5.43 -13.40 -0.05
CA MET A 24 4.22 -12.56 -0.15
C MET A 24 4.52 -11.13 -0.64
N LEU A 25 5.76 -10.64 -0.47
CA LEU A 25 6.20 -9.34 -1.01
C LEU A 25 6.71 -9.41 -2.45
N GLU A 26 6.96 -10.62 -2.96
CA GLU A 26 7.43 -10.88 -4.33
C GLU A 26 6.25 -11.24 -5.22
N TYR A 27 5.20 -10.42 -5.19
CA TYR A 27 3.97 -10.76 -5.91
C TYR A 27 4.20 -10.83 -7.41
N GLY A 28 5.13 -10.08 -8.00
CA GLY A 28 5.42 -10.12 -9.43
C GLY A 28 5.89 -11.46 -9.99
N ARG A 29 6.29 -12.42 -9.13
CA ARG A 29 6.71 -13.75 -9.57
C ARG A 29 5.56 -14.63 -10.05
N PHE A 30 4.32 -14.23 -9.76
CA PHE A 30 3.13 -14.95 -10.17
C PHE A 30 2.51 -14.31 -11.42
N GLU A 31 1.96 -15.14 -12.31
CA GLU A 31 1.10 -14.64 -13.38
C GLU A 31 -0.25 -14.20 -12.78
N HIS A 32 -0.49 -12.89 -12.72
CA HIS A 32 -1.74 -12.30 -12.22
C HIS A 32 -2.82 -12.14 -13.30
N GLY A 33 -2.60 -12.74 -14.47
CA GLY A 33 -3.41 -12.48 -15.67
C GLY A 33 -3.24 -11.06 -16.21
N ALA A 34 -4.08 -10.70 -17.18
CA ALA A 34 -4.03 -9.37 -17.79
C ALA A 34 -4.59 -8.31 -16.84
N ILE A 35 -3.74 -7.38 -16.40
CA ILE A 35 -4.18 -6.14 -15.75
C ILE A 35 -4.89 -5.29 -16.81
N LYS A 36 -6.23 -5.36 -16.83
CA LYS A 36 -7.07 -4.63 -17.78
C LYS A 36 -7.20 -3.18 -17.36
N ALA A 37 -7.01 -2.27 -18.31
CA ALA A 37 -7.25 -0.85 -18.10
C ALA A 37 -8.70 -0.62 -17.61
N GLY A 38 -8.86 0.22 -16.58
CA GLY A 38 -10.15 0.50 -15.96
C GLY A 38 -10.50 -0.39 -14.76
N LEU A 39 -9.66 -1.38 -14.42
CA LEU A 39 -9.84 -2.21 -13.20
C LEU A 39 -8.65 -2.03 -12.25
N GLY A 40 -8.91 -1.49 -11.06
CA GLY A 40 -7.90 -1.32 -10.01
C GLY A 40 -6.77 -0.35 -10.39
N ASP A 41 -5.55 -0.62 -9.91
CA ASP A 41 -4.34 0.03 -10.41
C ASP A 41 -3.91 -0.65 -11.72
N TRP A 42 -3.78 0.11 -12.81
CA TRP A 42 -3.27 -0.36 -14.11
C TRP A 42 -1.96 0.33 -14.53
N THR A 43 -1.31 1.02 -13.59
CA THR A 43 -0.09 1.78 -13.84
C THR A 43 1.15 0.88 -13.90
N GLN A 44 2.31 1.46 -14.21
CA GLN A 44 3.58 0.73 -14.12
C GLN A 44 3.93 0.30 -12.69
N ARG A 45 3.34 0.92 -11.66
CA ARG A 45 3.61 0.59 -10.26
C ARG A 45 3.10 -0.80 -9.91
N ILE A 46 1.86 -1.13 -10.30
CA ILE A 46 1.34 -2.49 -10.06
C ILE A 46 2.13 -3.55 -10.84
N ARG A 47 2.63 -3.20 -12.03
CA ARG A 47 3.43 -4.09 -12.89
C ARG A 47 4.84 -4.36 -12.37
N SER A 48 5.32 -3.56 -11.42
CA SER A 48 6.65 -3.74 -10.82
C SER A 48 6.81 -5.05 -10.06
N GLY A 49 5.70 -5.66 -9.62
CA GLY A 49 5.75 -6.89 -8.87
C GLY A 49 6.27 -6.76 -7.43
N ARG A 50 6.45 -5.53 -6.95
CA ARG A 50 7.01 -5.21 -5.63
C ARG A 50 6.31 -4.01 -5.02
N VAL A 51 6.25 -3.99 -3.68
CA VAL A 51 5.74 -2.83 -2.94
C VAL A 51 6.61 -1.61 -3.25
N GLN A 52 5.97 -0.53 -3.70
CA GLN A 52 6.64 0.72 -4.03
C GLN A 52 6.68 1.65 -2.82
N PRO A 53 7.73 2.48 -2.68
CA PRO A 53 7.81 3.45 -1.59
C PRO A 53 6.63 4.45 -1.67
N PRO A 54 6.21 5.00 -0.52
CA PRO A 54 5.15 6.00 -0.51
C PRO A 54 5.59 7.25 -1.26
N ARG A 55 4.62 7.92 -1.88
CA ARG A 55 4.83 9.32 -2.31
C ARG A 55 5.01 10.19 -1.06
N GLN A 56 5.80 11.25 -1.16
CA GLN A 56 5.82 12.28 -0.13
C GLN A 56 4.42 12.86 0.05
N LEU A 57 4.03 13.05 1.31
CA LEU A 57 2.82 13.75 1.68
C LEU A 57 3.00 15.25 1.43
N PRO A 58 1.96 15.96 0.98
CA PRO A 58 2.00 17.41 0.92
C PRO A 58 2.11 17.98 2.34
N PRO A 59 2.59 19.23 2.49
CA PRO A 59 2.54 19.93 3.76
C PRO A 59 1.11 20.01 4.31
N ALA A 60 0.96 20.01 5.64
CA ALA A 60 -0.35 20.12 6.29
C ALA A 60 -1.08 21.44 5.96
N THR A 61 -0.35 22.48 5.54
CA THR A 61 -0.90 23.76 5.06
C THR A 61 -1.69 23.61 3.76
N ASP A 62 -1.44 22.55 2.99
CA ASP A 62 -2.07 22.30 1.70
C ASP A 62 -3.28 21.37 1.84
N LEU A 63 -3.64 20.98 3.07
CA LEU A 63 -4.77 20.11 3.35
C LEU A 63 -6.10 20.89 3.28
N PRO A 64 -7.05 20.49 2.40
CA PRO A 64 -8.37 21.11 2.37
C PRO A 64 -9.11 20.96 3.70
N ASP A 65 -9.79 22.01 4.15
CA ASP A 65 -10.45 22.03 5.47
C ASP A 65 -11.45 20.89 5.67
N GLY A 66 -12.17 20.50 4.62
CA GLY A 66 -13.11 19.36 4.66
C GLY A 66 -12.46 18.00 4.93
N LEU A 67 -11.13 17.89 4.79
CA LEU A 67 -10.36 16.66 5.05
C LEU A 67 -9.57 16.73 6.37
N ARG A 68 -9.56 17.87 7.07
CA ARG A 68 -8.73 18.06 8.26
C ARG A 68 -9.05 17.07 9.38
N ALA A 69 -10.32 16.96 9.74
CA ALA A 69 -10.76 16.08 10.83
C ALA A 69 -10.37 14.61 10.58
N VAL A 70 -10.64 14.10 9.37
CA VAL A 70 -10.28 12.70 9.04
C VAL A 70 -8.78 12.49 8.94
N ALA A 71 -8.02 13.50 8.49
CA ALA A 71 -6.57 13.40 8.44
C ALA A 71 -5.95 13.36 9.84
N GLU A 72 -6.50 14.10 10.80
CA GLU A 72 -6.10 14.06 12.21
C GLU A 72 -6.46 12.71 12.85
N ASP A 73 -7.69 12.22 12.67
CA ASP A 73 -8.14 10.92 13.19
C ASP A 73 -7.27 9.75 12.69
N TRP A 74 -6.74 9.86 11.47
CA TRP A 74 -5.88 8.85 10.84
C TRP A 74 -4.38 9.09 11.05
N GLY A 75 -3.98 10.16 11.76
CA GLY A 75 -2.58 10.47 12.08
C GLY A 75 -1.74 10.96 10.90
N TYR A 76 -2.36 11.60 9.91
CA TYR A 76 -1.66 12.22 8.77
C TYR A 76 -1.19 13.65 9.04
N VAL A 77 -1.68 14.28 10.11
CA VAL A 77 -1.33 15.62 10.59
C VAL A 77 -0.73 15.52 11.99
#